data_AF-A0A2I3GK53-F1
#
_entry.id   AF-A0A2I3GK53-F1
#
_cell.length_a   1.000
_cell.length_b   1.000
_cell.length_c   1.000
_cell.angle_alpha   90.00
_cell.angle_beta   90.00
_cell.angle_gamma   90.00
#
_symmetry.space_group_name_H-M   'P 1'
#
loop_
_entity.id
_entity.type
_entity.pdbx_description
1 polymer ?
#
loop_
_entity_poly.entity_id
_entity_poly.type
_entity_poly.pdbx_seq_one_letter_code
_entity_poly.pdbx_strand_id
1 'polypeptide(L)'
;PSTLTRKNKGSSSFGKLMMLPAGYREKEGPWGQRNKIPPLSFLGHEPGLVQLVNYYRGADKLCRKASLVKLIKTSPELAESCTWFPESYVIYPTNLKTPVAPAQNGIQPPISNSRTDEREFFLASYNRKKEDGEGNVWIAKSSAGAKGELALLSPSLFLVSCYSTQEAEAEELLEPGRRRSWVLVDHQYNIYLYREGVLRTASEPYHVDNFQDKTCHLTNHCIQKEYSKNYGKYEEGNEMFFKEFNQYLTSALNITLESSILLQIKHIIRNCLLSVEPAISTKHLPYQSFQLFGFDFMVDEELKVWLIEVNGAPACAQKLYAELCQGIVDIAISSVFPPPDVEQPQTQPAAFIKL
;
A
#
# COMPACT_ATOMS: atom_id res chain seq x y z
N PRO A 1 -19.93 -3.33 -14.34
CA PRO A 1 -21.35 -3.80 -14.33
C PRO A 1 -22.24 -2.79 -13.57
N SER A 2 -22.70 -1.78 -14.28
CA SER A 2 -23.67 -0.79 -13.82
C SER A 2 -25.07 -1.30 -14.14
N THR A 3 -25.79 -1.86 -13.16
CA THR A 3 -27.27 -1.86 -13.01
C THR A 3 -27.67 -2.93 -12.00
N LEU A 4 -27.89 -2.52 -10.76
CA LEU A 4 -28.75 -3.24 -9.81
C LEU A 4 -29.78 -2.23 -9.30
N THR A 5 -30.62 -1.79 -10.22
CA THR A 5 -31.85 -1.05 -9.93
C THR A 5 -32.94 -1.63 -10.82
N ARG A 6 -33.60 -2.70 -10.37
CA ARG A 6 -34.91 -3.05 -10.92
C ARG A 6 -35.87 -3.53 -9.83
N LYS A 7 -36.99 -2.83 -9.81
CA LYS A 7 -38.18 -2.98 -8.98
C LYS A 7 -38.64 -4.45 -8.90
N ASN A 8 -38.92 -4.92 -7.69
CA ASN A 8 -40.05 -5.80 -7.43
C ASN A 8 -40.74 -5.36 -6.13
N LYS A 9 -42.07 -5.22 -6.20
CA LYS A 9 -42.92 -4.88 -5.06
C LYS A 9 -43.05 -6.11 -4.17
N GLY A 10 -42.48 -6.04 -2.97
CA GLY A 10 -42.62 -7.06 -1.94
C GLY A 10 -41.61 -6.79 -0.83
N SER A 11 -42.11 -6.32 0.32
CA SER A 11 -41.44 -6.18 1.61
C SER A 11 -40.03 -6.82 1.74
N SER A 12 -38.98 -6.04 1.43
CA SER A 12 -37.64 -6.28 1.94
C SER A 12 -36.92 -4.94 2.10
N SER A 13 -36.16 -4.79 3.18
CA SER A 13 -35.33 -3.62 3.47
C SER A 13 -34.35 -3.37 2.32
N PHE A 14 -34.60 -2.36 1.49
CA PHE A 14 -33.72 -2.03 0.38
C PHE A 14 -32.41 -1.40 0.90
N GLY A 15 -31.28 -2.04 0.62
CA GLY A 15 -29.95 -1.47 0.80
C GLY A 15 -29.48 -0.73 -0.44
N LYS A 16 -28.64 0.31 -0.28
CA LYS A 16 -27.98 0.97 -1.42
C LYS A 16 -26.46 0.82 -1.28
N LEU A 17 -25.88 -0.05 -2.11
CA LEU A 17 -24.44 -0.15 -2.28
C LEU A 17 -23.96 0.93 -3.26
N MET A 18 -23.06 1.80 -2.81
CA MET A 18 -22.39 2.76 -3.69
C MET A 18 -20.97 2.28 -3.96
N MET A 19 -20.76 1.69 -5.14
CA MET A 19 -19.41 1.35 -5.62
C MET A 19 -18.80 2.54 -6.33
N LEU A 20 -17.75 3.12 -5.77
CA LEU A 20 -16.94 4.12 -6.47
C LEU A 20 -16.02 3.38 -7.47
N PRO A 21 -15.93 3.84 -8.73
CA PRO A 21 -15.17 3.15 -9.77
C PRO A 21 -13.67 3.05 -9.44
N ALA A 22 -13.09 1.89 -9.78
CA ALA A 22 -11.64 1.64 -9.79
C ALA A 22 -10.99 2.45 -10.92
N GLY A 23 -10.84 3.76 -10.69
CA GLY A 23 -10.54 4.69 -11.78
C GLY A 23 -10.51 6.16 -11.41
N TYR A 24 -10.47 6.52 -10.11
CA TYR A 24 -9.91 7.80 -9.69
C TYR A 24 -8.38 7.79 -9.96
N ARG A 25 -8.01 7.70 -11.24
CA ARG A 25 -6.67 8.03 -11.73
C ARG A 25 -6.67 9.51 -12.04
N GLU A 26 -5.82 10.23 -11.32
CA GLU A 26 -5.44 11.61 -11.56
C GLU A 26 -4.93 11.72 -13.01
N LYS A 27 -5.73 12.33 -13.91
CA LYS A 27 -5.18 13.03 -15.08
C LYS A 27 -4.99 14.48 -14.65
N GLU A 28 -3.75 14.96 -14.67
CA GLU A 28 -3.49 16.39 -14.60
C GLU A 28 -4.09 17.05 -15.85
N GLY A 29 -5.15 17.84 -15.66
CA GLY A 29 -5.51 18.90 -16.58
C GLY A 29 -4.74 20.16 -16.22
N PRO A 30 -4.44 21.07 -17.18
CA PRO A 30 -3.56 22.23 -16.99
C PRO A 30 -4.08 23.29 -15.98
N TRP A 31 -5.21 23.06 -15.31
CA TRP A 31 -5.88 24.02 -14.44
C TRP A 31 -6.43 23.39 -13.15
N GLY A 32 -5.57 22.82 -12.30
CA GLY A 32 -5.66 22.86 -10.83
C GLY A 32 -6.99 22.55 -10.09
N GLN A 33 -7.97 21.87 -10.68
CA GLN A 33 -9.22 21.52 -9.99
C GLN A 33 -9.13 20.14 -9.33
N ARG A 34 -9.24 20.15 -8.00
CA ARG A 34 -9.17 18.95 -7.13
C ARG A 34 -10.39 18.05 -7.32
N ASN A 35 -10.13 16.79 -7.61
CA ASN A 35 -11.04 15.65 -7.60
C ASN A 35 -12.03 15.71 -6.42
N LYS A 36 -13.33 15.88 -6.68
CA LYS A 36 -14.38 15.69 -5.67
C LYS A 36 -15.00 14.31 -5.87
N ILE A 37 -14.80 13.41 -4.92
CA ILE A 37 -15.81 12.40 -4.58
C ILE A 37 -17.13 13.18 -4.43
N PRO A 38 -18.31 12.70 -4.87
CA PRO A 38 -19.57 13.26 -4.39
C PRO A 38 -19.41 13.40 -2.88
N PRO A 39 -19.50 14.61 -2.29
CA PRO A 39 -19.14 14.81 -0.90
C PRO A 39 -19.72 13.68 -0.07
N LEU A 40 -18.89 12.91 0.62
CA LEU A 40 -19.37 11.80 1.46
C LEU A 40 -20.39 12.30 2.51
N SER A 41 -20.48 13.61 2.71
CA SER A 41 -21.56 14.32 3.39
C SER A 41 -22.96 14.15 2.78
N PHE A 42 -23.11 13.53 1.61
CA PHE A 42 -24.41 13.15 1.04
C PHE A 42 -24.80 11.70 1.38
N LEU A 43 -23.90 10.92 1.98
CA LEU A 43 -24.19 9.56 2.46
C LEU A 43 -24.78 9.60 3.87
N GLY A 44 -25.69 8.67 4.13
CA GLY A 44 -26.41 8.53 5.40
C GLY A 44 -27.66 9.41 5.55
N HIS A 45 -28.11 10.05 4.47
CA HIS A 45 -29.21 11.00 4.49
C HIS A 45 -30.48 10.53 3.75
N GLU A 46 -30.47 9.31 3.21
CA GLU A 46 -31.63 8.70 2.56
C GLU A 46 -32.47 7.94 3.61
N PRO A 47 -33.68 8.41 3.96
CA PRO A 47 -34.49 7.76 4.98
C PRO A 47 -34.83 6.31 4.61
N GLY A 48 -34.63 5.39 5.54
CA GLY A 48 -34.95 3.97 5.36
C GLY A 48 -33.96 3.16 4.53
N LEU A 49 -32.82 3.75 4.12
CA LEU A 49 -31.76 3.05 3.38
C LEU A 49 -30.48 2.95 4.20
N VAL A 50 -29.94 1.74 4.35
CA VAL A 50 -28.55 1.53 4.78
C VAL A 50 -27.63 1.80 3.59
N GLN A 51 -26.62 2.63 3.79
CA GLN A 51 -25.66 3.02 2.75
C GLN A 51 -24.25 2.55 3.10
N LEU A 52 -23.62 1.86 2.15
CA LEU A 52 -22.27 1.32 2.25
C LEU A 52 -21.42 1.82 1.07
N VAL A 53 -20.18 2.22 1.35
CA VAL A 53 -19.22 2.70 0.34
C VAL A 53 -17.90 1.91 0.43
N ASN A 54 -17.26 1.67 -0.72
CA ASN A 54 -16.02 0.89 -0.84
C ASN A 54 -14.72 1.70 -0.57
N TYR A 55 -14.81 2.79 0.19
CA TYR A 55 -13.67 3.62 0.61
C TYR A 55 -13.86 4.15 2.03
N TYR A 56 -12.77 4.21 2.80
CA TYR A 56 -12.70 4.96 4.04
C TYR A 56 -12.31 6.41 3.79
N ARG A 57 -13.11 7.34 4.32
CA ARG A 57 -12.77 8.76 4.28
C ARG A 57 -11.52 9.02 5.14
N GLY A 58 -10.48 9.62 4.55
CA GLY A 58 -9.24 9.94 5.25
C GLY A 58 -8.16 8.86 5.16
N ALA A 59 -8.45 7.71 4.54
CA ALA A 59 -7.46 6.65 4.31
C ALA A 59 -6.33 7.09 3.35
N ASP A 60 -6.48 8.20 2.64
CA ASP A 60 -5.42 8.83 1.84
C ASP A 60 -4.20 9.22 2.67
N LYS A 61 -4.35 9.41 4.00
CA LYS A 61 -3.24 9.61 4.92
C LYS A 61 -2.27 8.42 4.95
N LEU A 62 -2.79 7.20 4.82
CA LEU A 62 -2.00 5.98 4.74
C LEU A 62 -1.53 5.69 3.31
N CYS A 63 -2.33 6.06 2.31
CA CYS A 63 -2.11 5.66 0.92
C CYS A 63 -1.24 6.63 0.10
N ARG A 64 -0.94 7.83 0.62
CA ARG A 64 -0.07 8.81 -0.04
C ARG A 64 1.30 8.79 0.58
N LYS A 65 2.35 8.75 -0.24
CA LYS A 65 3.75 8.56 0.24
C LYS A 65 4.15 9.58 1.30
N ALA A 66 4.04 10.88 1.01
CA ALA A 66 4.39 11.92 1.98
C ALA A 66 3.50 11.90 3.23
N SER A 67 2.22 11.53 3.10
CA SER A 67 1.30 11.41 4.24
C SER A 67 1.63 10.20 5.11
N LEU A 68 2.03 9.07 4.52
CA LEU A 68 2.46 7.86 5.22
C LEU A 68 3.71 8.13 6.05
N VAL A 69 4.71 8.82 5.48
CA VAL A 69 5.92 9.20 6.21
C VAL A 69 5.58 10.07 7.41
N LYS A 70 4.73 11.08 7.21
CA LYS A 70 4.28 11.95 8.30
C LYS A 70 3.54 11.13 9.36
N LEU A 71 2.60 10.30 8.95
CA LEU A 71 1.83 9.45 9.84
C LEU A 71 2.75 8.59 10.72
N ILE A 72 3.75 7.93 10.13
CA ILE A 72 4.70 7.08 10.84
C ILE A 72 5.53 7.90 11.84
N LYS A 73 6.02 9.08 11.45
CA LYS A 73 6.85 9.93 12.32
C LYS A 73 6.07 10.61 13.44
N THR A 74 4.80 10.96 13.22
CA THR A 74 4.02 11.77 14.18
C THR A 74 3.08 10.96 15.07
N SER A 75 2.79 9.71 14.72
CA SER A 75 1.95 8.84 15.55
C SER A 75 2.83 8.15 16.59
N PRO A 76 2.66 8.42 17.91
CA PRO A 76 3.53 7.86 18.95
C PRO A 76 3.63 6.33 18.89
N GLU A 77 2.48 5.68 18.67
CA GLU A 77 2.36 4.22 18.54
C GLU A 77 3.28 3.63 17.44
N LEU A 78 3.47 4.38 16.35
CA LEU A 78 4.35 3.98 15.25
C LEU A 78 5.78 4.48 15.48
N ALA A 79 5.97 5.73 15.86
CA ALA A 79 7.29 6.35 15.96
C ALA A 79 8.23 5.63 16.94
N GLU A 80 7.69 5.13 18.07
CA GLU A 80 8.48 4.40 19.07
C GLU A 80 8.86 2.98 18.64
N SER A 81 8.09 2.38 17.73
CA SER A 81 8.18 0.95 17.38
C SER A 81 8.56 0.68 15.92
N CYS A 82 8.69 1.72 15.10
CA CYS A 82 8.85 1.58 13.67
C CYS A 82 10.29 1.21 13.29
N THR A 83 10.55 -0.10 13.24
CA THR A 83 11.80 -0.68 12.71
C THR A 83 11.66 -1.20 11.28
N TRP A 84 10.44 -1.18 10.73
CA TRP A 84 10.01 -1.85 9.50
C TRP A 84 9.65 -0.88 8.37
N PHE A 85 9.87 0.42 8.54
CA PHE A 85 9.75 1.41 7.48
C PHE A 85 11.13 2.03 7.22
N PRO A 86 11.59 2.09 5.95
CA PRO A 86 12.88 2.69 5.63
C PRO A 86 12.98 4.15 6.08
N GLU A 87 14.19 4.59 6.41
CA GLU A 87 14.46 6.00 6.70
C GLU A 87 14.04 6.89 5.53
N SER A 88 13.34 7.96 5.86
CA SER A 88 12.35 8.55 4.97
C SER A 88 12.18 10.04 5.19
N TYR A 89 12.18 10.85 4.13
CA TYR A 89 12.03 12.32 4.23
C TYR A 89 11.06 12.92 3.20
N VAL A 90 10.27 13.90 3.63
CA VAL A 90 9.36 14.68 2.78
C VAL A 90 10.02 16.01 2.36
N ILE A 91 10.29 16.15 1.07
CA ILE A 91 10.92 17.33 0.46
C ILE A 91 9.90 18.05 -0.43
N TYR A 92 9.81 19.37 -0.32
CA TYR A 92 8.98 20.19 -1.18
C TYR A 92 9.86 20.96 -2.19
N PRO A 93 9.41 21.17 -3.43
CA PRO A 93 10.06 22.08 -4.36
C PRO A 93 10.23 23.49 -3.77
N THR A 94 11.39 24.11 -4.02
CA THR A 94 11.79 25.41 -3.46
C THR A 94 10.92 26.58 -3.90
N ASN A 95 10.18 26.44 -4.99
CA ASN A 95 9.23 27.44 -5.48
C ASN A 95 7.93 27.51 -4.66
N LEU A 96 7.65 26.49 -3.83
CA LEU A 96 6.58 26.55 -2.85
C LEU A 96 7.14 27.23 -1.60
N LYS A 97 6.52 28.33 -1.13
CA LYS A 97 6.87 29.05 0.12
C LYS A 97 6.60 28.18 1.37
N THR A 98 7.25 27.02 1.44
CA THR A 98 7.11 26.03 2.48
C THR A 98 8.21 26.28 3.51
N PRO A 99 7.88 26.42 4.81
CA PRO A 99 8.90 26.61 5.83
C PRO A 99 9.82 25.39 5.89
N VAL A 100 11.13 25.61 5.82
CA VAL A 100 12.15 24.59 6.06
C VAL A 100 12.31 24.46 7.56
N ALA A 101 12.24 23.22 8.09
CA ALA A 101 12.42 23.01 9.53
C ALA A 101 13.92 22.94 9.87
N PRO A 102 14.40 23.75 10.83
CA PRO A 102 15.82 23.80 11.18
C PRO A 102 16.27 22.52 11.88
N ALA A 103 17.40 21.94 11.46
CA ALA A 103 17.97 20.73 12.07
C ALA A 103 18.66 20.94 13.44
N GLN A 104 18.41 22.06 14.13
CA GLN A 104 19.16 22.48 15.32
C GLN A 104 19.01 21.55 16.55
N ASN A 105 18.01 20.65 16.57
CA ASN A 105 17.71 19.75 17.71
C ASN A 105 17.94 18.25 17.40
N GLY A 106 18.73 17.89 16.38
CA GLY A 106 19.03 16.49 16.02
C GLY A 106 18.46 16.06 14.66
N ILE A 107 18.43 14.75 14.36
CA ILE A 107 17.99 14.20 13.06
C ILE A 107 16.45 14.11 12.95
N GLN A 108 15.74 14.20 14.06
CA GLN A 108 14.29 14.01 14.05
C GLN A 108 13.55 15.32 13.77
N PRO A 109 12.68 15.37 12.75
CA PRO A 109 11.91 16.56 12.43
C PRO A 109 10.90 16.89 13.55
N PRO A 110 10.59 18.17 13.78
CA PRO A 110 9.64 18.58 14.80
C PRO A 110 8.23 18.04 14.50
N ILE A 111 7.61 17.44 15.53
CA ILE A 111 6.32 16.74 15.48
C ILE A 111 5.14 17.68 15.09
N SER A 112 5.31 19.01 15.16
CA SER A 112 4.18 19.95 15.21
C SER A 112 3.75 20.63 13.90
N ASN A 113 4.51 20.54 12.78
CA ASN A 113 4.15 21.29 11.56
C ASN A 113 3.76 20.42 10.35
N SER A 114 2.50 20.55 9.94
CA SER A 114 1.87 19.76 8.87
C SER A 114 2.45 19.99 7.46
N ARG A 115 3.32 20.99 7.25
CA ARG A 115 3.99 21.31 5.98
C ARG A 115 5.38 21.90 6.18
N THR A 116 6.23 21.22 6.94
CA THR A 116 7.67 21.52 6.95
C THR A 116 8.39 20.69 5.90
N ASP A 117 9.28 21.33 5.16
CA ASP A 117 10.26 20.67 4.31
C ASP A 117 11.35 20.07 5.21
N GLU A 118 11.64 18.78 5.03
CA GLU A 118 12.59 18.01 5.84
C GLU A 118 14.01 17.97 5.23
N ARG A 119 14.32 18.85 4.26
CA ARG A 119 15.60 18.85 3.55
C ARG A 119 16.82 18.97 4.45
N GLU A 120 16.79 19.80 5.48
CA GLU A 120 17.92 19.92 6.41
C GLU A 120 18.16 18.62 7.19
N PHE A 121 17.08 17.94 7.59
CA PHE A 121 17.19 16.62 8.26
C PHE A 121 17.72 15.55 7.31
N PHE A 122 17.28 15.55 6.06
CA PHE A 122 17.81 14.66 5.04
C PHE A 122 19.32 14.91 4.83
N LEU A 123 19.73 16.17 4.64
CA LEU A 123 21.15 16.51 4.45
C LEU A 123 22.00 16.14 5.67
N ALA A 124 21.48 16.33 6.89
CA ALA A 124 22.17 15.94 8.11
C ALA A 124 22.38 14.42 8.19
N SER A 125 21.36 13.62 7.86
CA SER A 125 21.49 12.15 7.81
C SER A 125 22.41 11.69 6.67
N TYR A 126 22.25 12.27 5.48
CA TYR A 126 23.09 11.99 4.32
C TYR A 126 24.58 12.25 4.60
N ASN A 127 24.91 13.40 5.19
CA ASN A 127 26.30 13.75 5.50
C ASN A 127 26.88 12.83 6.58
N ARG A 128 26.09 12.50 7.62
CA ARG A 128 26.51 11.55 8.66
C ARG A 128 26.87 10.18 8.08
N LYS A 129 25.96 9.57 7.30
CA LYS A 129 26.22 8.26 6.67
C LYS A 129 27.46 8.28 5.79
N LYS A 130 27.69 9.39 5.08
CA LYS A 130 28.90 9.59 4.27
C LYS A 130 30.17 9.65 5.13
N GLU A 131 30.12 10.34 6.27
CA GLU A 131 31.24 10.45 7.22
C GLU A 131 31.55 9.12 7.90
N ASP A 132 30.52 8.35 8.24
CA ASP A 132 30.62 7.03 8.88
C ASP A 132 31.04 5.91 7.90
N GLY A 133 31.11 6.21 6.59
CA GLY A 133 31.46 5.24 5.55
C GLY A 133 30.35 4.24 5.23
N GLU A 134 29.11 4.53 5.62
CA GLU A 134 27.94 3.69 5.35
C GLU A 134 27.44 3.83 3.90
N GLY A 135 26.71 2.81 3.42
CA GLY A 135 25.99 2.88 2.16
C GLY A 135 24.99 4.05 2.14
N ASN A 136 25.08 4.91 1.11
CA ASN A 136 24.36 6.19 1.09
C ASN A 136 23.51 6.37 -0.18
N VAL A 137 22.81 5.30 -0.58
CA VAL A 137 21.93 5.28 -1.76
C VAL A 137 20.50 5.63 -1.35
N TRP A 138 19.87 6.56 -2.07
CA TRP A 138 18.51 7.02 -1.81
C TRP A 138 17.65 7.01 -3.07
N ILE A 139 16.39 6.60 -2.95
CA ILE A 139 15.40 6.67 -4.05
C ILE A 139 14.44 7.82 -3.82
N ALA A 140 14.32 8.69 -4.83
CA ALA A 140 13.36 9.78 -4.85
C ALA A 140 12.06 9.37 -5.55
N LYS A 141 10.89 9.56 -4.91
CA LYS A 141 9.56 9.23 -5.47
C LYS A 141 8.61 10.41 -5.31
N SER A 142 7.74 10.63 -6.30
CA SER A 142 6.65 11.59 -6.16
C SER A 142 5.54 11.05 -5.25
N SER A 143 4.86 11.93 -4.53
CA SER A 143 3.61 11.60 -3.82
C SER A 143 2.45 11.22 -4.76
N ALA A 144 2.47 11.67 -6.02
CA ALA A 144 1.42 11.46 -7.03
C ALA A 144 1.85 10.49 -8.15
N GLY A 145 3.15 10.21 -8.28
CA GLY A 145 3.68 9.29 -9.31
C GLY A 145 3.15 7.87 -9.13
N ALA A 146 2.37 7.41 -10.10
CA ALA A 146 2.03 6.01 -10.28
C ALA A 146 2.98 5.37 -11.32
N LYS A 147 3.07 4.04 -11.37
CA LYS A 147 3.77 3.27 -12.42
C LYS A 147 5.30 3.42 -12.51
N GLY A 148 5.96 3.91 -11.45
CA GLY A 148 7.43 3.99 -11.41
C GLY A 148 8.02 5.18 -12.17
N GLU A 149 7.20 6.17 -12.52
CA GLU A 149 7.71 7.47 -12.97
C GLU A 149 8.47 8.15 -11.81
N LEU A 150 9.80 8.24 -11.97
CA LEU A 150 10.64 9.14 -11.17
C LEU A 150 10.32 10.57 -11.60
N ALA A 151 9.70 11.35 -10.71
CA ALA A 151 9.32 12.71 -11.03
C ALA A 151 10.52 13.65 -10.92
N LEU A 152 10.88 14.28 -12.04
CA LEU A 152 11.63 15.53 -12.05
C LEU A 152 10.73 16.74 -11.67
N LEU A 153 9.39 16.59 -11.59
CA LEU A 153 8.45 17.72 -11.48
C LEU A 153 7.19 17.40 -10.62
N SER A 154 7.34 16.89 -9.39
CA SER A 154 6.22 16.72 -8.45
C SER A 154 6.25 17.77 -7.34
N PRO A 155 5.11 18.31 -6.86
CA PRO A 155 5.05 19.29 -5.76
C PRO A 155 5.50 18.71 -4.40
N SER A 156 5.80 17.43 -4.32
CA SER A 156 6.50 16.80 -3.19
C SER A 156 7.30 15.59 -3.67
N LEU A 157 8.52 15.47 -3.16
CA LEU A 157 9.46 14.39 -3.40
C LEU A 157 9.71 13.66 -2.07
N PHE A 158 9.78 12.34 -2.14
CA PHE A 158 9.97 11.45 -1.01
C PHE A 158 11.26 10.67 -1.22
N LEU A 159 12.19 10.75 -0.27
CA LEU A 159 13.46 10.03 -0.31
C LEU A 159 13.43 8.83 0.62
N VAL A 160 13.83 7.66 0.11
CA VAL A 160 13.93 6.40 0.85
C VAL A 160 15.38 5.93 0.86
N SER A 161 15.94 5.68 2.04
CA SER A 161 17.24 5.00 2.16
C SER A 161 17.12 3.59 1.59
N CYS A 162 18.03 3.22 0.69
CA CYS A 162 18.11 1.87 0.16
C CYS A 162 19.20 1.12 0.91
N TYR A 163 18.86 -0.05 1.41
CA TYR A 163 19.86 -1.01 1.84
C TYR A 163 20.42 -1.63 0.56
N SER A 164 21.66 -1.29 0.21
CA SER A 164 22.38 -1.98 -0.85
C SER A 164 22.63 -3.40 -0.37
N THR A 165 21.90 -4.35 -0.95
CA THR A 165 22.18 -5.76 -0.80
C THR A 165 23.58 -6.03 -1.36
N GLN A 166 24.49 -6.53 -0.54
CA GLN A 166 25.85 -6.88 -0.99
C GLN A 166 25.77 -8.17 -1.81
N GLU A 167 26.73 -8.34 -2.72
CA GLU A 167 26.82 -9.48 -3.64
C GLU A 167 26.63 -10.82 -2.92
N ALA A 168 25.48 -11.45 -3.14
CA ALA A 168 25.31 -12.87 -2.94
C ALA A 168 25.30 -13.54 -4.31
N GLU A 169 26.43 -14.15 -4.70
CA GLU A 169 26.46 -15.26 -5.66
C GLU A 169 25.73 -16.47 -5.04
N ALA A 170 24.42 -16.36 -4.82
CA ALA A 170 23.56 -17.46 -4.40
C ALA A 170 22.08 -17.13 -4.71
N GLU A 171 21.61 -17.73 -5.80
CA GLU A 171 20.20 -17.91 -6.19
C GLU A 171 19.39 -16.65 -6.60
N GLU A 172 19.18 -16.55 -7.93
CA GLU A 172 18.38 -15.59 -8.73
C GLU A 172 16.95 -15.26 -8.20
N LEU A 173 16.46 -15.88 -7.12
CA LEU A 173 15.09 -15.71 -6.61
C LEU A 173 14.95 -14.79 -5.39
N LEU A 174 16.06 -14.40 -4.75
CA LEU A 174 16.07 -13.44 -3.62
C LEU A 174 16.35 -12.00 -4.04
N GLU A 175 16.51 -11.76 -5.35
CA GLU A 175 16.55 -10.43 -5.94
C GLU A 175 15.36 -9.57 -5.48
N PRO A 176 15.48 -8.23 -5.43
CA PRO A 176 14.54 -7.31 -4.76
C PRO A 176 13.12 -7.30 -5.36
N GLY A 177 12.35 -8.36 -5.09
CA GLY A 177 10.97 -8.53 -5.49
C GLY A 177 10.03 -7.75 -4.59
N ARG A 178 9.23 -6.85 -5.17
CA ARG A 178 8.16 -6.18 -4.41
C ARG A 178 7.04 -7.17 -4.17
N ARG A 179 6.73 -7.41 -2.90
CA ARG A 179 5.66 -8.33 -2.48
C ARG A 179 4.39 -7.57 -2.23
N ARG A 180 3.28 -8.03 -2.82
CA ARG A 180 1.96 -7.43 -2.64
C ARG A 180 1.06 -8.32 -1.80
N SER A 181 0.48 -7.72 -0.76
CA SER A 181 -0.60 -8.30 0.03
C SER A 181 -1.88 -7.48 -0.14
N TRP A 182 -3.02 -8.14 -0.30
CA TRP A 182 -4.33 -7.48 -0.32
C TRP A 182 -4.99 -7.57 1.05
N VAL A 183 -5.47 -6.44 1.55
CA VAL A 183 -6.07 -6.31 2.88
C VAL A 183 -7.44 -5.68 2.76
N LEU A 184 -8.48 -6.37 3.18
CA LEU A 184 -9.84 -5.87 3.26
C LEU A 184 -10.13 -5.40 4.69
N VAL A 185 -10.62 -4.18 4.83
CA VAL A 185 -11.17 -3.67 6.10
C VAL A 185 -12.67 -3.53 5.93
N ASP A 186 -13.46 -4.24 6.75
CA ASP A 186 -14.93 -4.21 6.70
C ASP A 186 -15.52 -3.08 7.56
N HIS A 187 -16.84 -2.88 7.50
CA HIS A 187 -17.52 -1.82 8.24
C HIS A 187 -17.44 -1.89 9.78
N GLN A 188 -17.08 -3.03 10.37
CA GLN A 188 -16.75 -3.16 11.80
C GLN A 188 -15.30 -2.81 12.11
N TYR A 189 -14.52 -2.45 11.09
CA TYR A 189 -13.07 -2.29 11.16
C TYR A 189 -12.32 -3.61 11.41
N ASN A 190 -12.94 -4.76 11.12
CA ASN A 190 -12.20 -6.02 11.11
C ASN A 190 -11.21 -6.00 9.93
N ILE A 191 -9.97 -6.39 10.20
CA ILE A 191 -8.89 -6.42 9.23
C ILE A 191 -8.75 -7.86 8.71
N TYR A 192 -8.83 -8.04 7.39
CA TYR A 192 -8.69 -9.34 6.74
C TYR A 192 -7.57 -9.31 5.71
N LEU A 193 -6.53 -10.08 5.94
CA LEU A 193 -5.46 -10.34 4.98
C LEU A 193 -5.89 -11.45 4.03
N TYR A 194 -5.87 -11.20 2.73
CA TYR A 194 -6.07 -12.24 1.73
C TYR A 194 -4.89 -13.22 1.77
N ARG A 195 -5.18 -14.54 1.76
CA ARG A 195 -4.15 -15.59 1.92
C ARG A 195 -3.14 -15.63 0.79
N GLU A 196 -3.60 -15.33 -0.42
CA GLU A 196 -2.73 -15.26 -1.58
C GLU A 196 -2.09 -13.88 -1.69
N GLY A 197 -0.81 -13.87 -2.03
CA GLY A 197 -0.05 -12.69 -2.38
C GLY A 197 0.78 -12.96 -3.61
N VAL A 198 1.33 -11.88 -4.18
CA VAL A 198 2.15 -11.94 -5.39
C VAL A 198 3.46 -11.21 -5.17
N LEU A 199 4.54 -11.87 -5.54
CA LEU A 199 5.85 -11.28 -5.69
C LEU A 199 5.95 -10.79 -7.13
N ARG A 200 6.29 -9.51 -7.27
CA ARG A 200 6.61 -8.91 -8.56
C ARG A 200 8.11 -8.86 -8.69
N THR A 201 8.61 -9.63 -9.63
CA THR A 201 10.03 -9.90 -9.83
C THR A 201 10.58 -8.99 -10.93
N ALA A 202 11.87 -8.70 -10.83
CA ALA A 202 12.64 -8.25 -11.97
C ALA A 202 13.13 -9.49 -12.72
N SER A 203 13.24 -9.39 -14.04
CA SER A 203 13.78 -10.47 -14.87
C SER A 203 15.18 -10.16 -15.42
N GLU A 204 15.77 -9.04 -15.00
CA GLU A 204 17.15 -8.66 -15.30
C GLU A 204 18.00 -8.77 -14.03
N PRO A 205 19.25 -9.25 -14.11
CA PRO A 205 20.15 -9.38 -12.95
C PRO A 205 20.35 -8.04 -12.22
N TYR A 206 20.35 -8.06 -10.89
CA TYR A 206 20.60 -6.87 -10.08
C TYR A 206 22.05 -6.39 -10.22
N HIS A 207 22.21 -5.07 -10.38
CA HIS A 207 23.52 -4.44 -10.51
C HIS A 207 23.67 -3.29 -9.54
N VAL A 208 24.42 -3.51 -8.46
CA VAL A 208 24.60 -2.55 -7.34
C VAL A 208 25.30 -1.26 -7.80
N ASP A 209 26.13 -1.33 -8.83
CA ASP A 209 26.95 -0.20 -9.30
C ASP A 209 26.31 0.59 -10.46
N ASN A 210 25.18 0.14 -11.00
CA ASN A 210 24.55 0.75 -12.16
C ASN A 210 23.07 1.09 -11.89
N PHE A 211 22.84 2.28 -11.32
CA PHE A 211 21.49 2.81 -11.10
C PHE A 211 20.90 3.53 -12.33
N GLN A 212 21.64 3.63 -13.45
CA GLN A 212 21.11 4.22 -14.68
C GLN A 212 20.17 3.25 -15.40
N ASP A 213 20.49 1.96 -15.38
CA ASP A 213 19.57 0.92 -15.83
C ASP A 213 18.53 0.63 -14.75
N LYS A 214 17.35 1.23 -14.87
CA LYS A 214 16.27 1.08 -13.89
C LYS A 214 15.59 -0.29 -13.97
N THR A 215 15.86 -1.09 -14.99
CA THR A 215 15.11 -2.30 -15.28
C THR A 215 15.38 -3.39 -14.24
N CYS A 216 16.61 -3.53 -13.75
CA CYS A 216 16.91 -4.46 -12.66
C CYS A 216 16.50 -3.91 -11.27
N HIS A 217 16.40 -2.58 -11.12
CA HIS A 217 16.07 -1.93 -9.83
C HIS A 217 14.57 -1.74 -9.58
N LEU A 218 13.73 -1.75 -10.62
CA LEU A 218 12.31 -1.44 -10.54
C LEU A 218 11.42 -2.61 -10.98
N THR A 219 10.82 -3.29 -10.01
CA THR A 219 9.88 -4.42 -10.21
C THR A 219 8.45 -4.01 -10.60
N ASN A 220 8.26 -2.79 -11.08
CA ASN A 220 6.97 -2.36 -11.59
C ASN A 220 6.63 -3.18 -12.84
N HIS A 221 5.51 -3.91 -12.84
CA HIS A 221 5.08 -4.73 -13.99
C HIS A 221 5.08 -3.97 -15.33
N CYS A 222 4.68 -2.69 -15.34
CA CYS A 222 4.73 -1.88 -16.56
C CYS A 222 6.15 -1.63 -17.06
N ILE A 223 7.11 -1.40 -16.15
CA ILE A 223 8.52 -1.20 -16.50
C ILE A 223 9.13 -2.51 -16.99
N GLN A 224 8.91 -3.61 -16.27
CA GLN A 224 9.40 -4.93 -16.67
C GLN A 224 8.87 -5.32 -18.06
N LYS A 225 7.56 -5.19 -18.28
CA LYS A 225 6.95 -5.52 -19.56
C LYS A 225 7.42 -4.64 -20.72
N GLU A 226 7.78 -3.39 -20.46
CA GLU A 226 8.18 -2.44 -21.49
C GLU A 226 9.68 -2.50 -21.81
N TYR A 227 10.54 -2.70 -20.80
CA TYR A 227 11.99 -2.53 -20.92
C TYR A 227 12.80 -3.81 -20.71
N SER A 228 12.30 -4.81 -19.98
CA SER A 228 13.03 -6.07 -19.78
C SER A 228 12.94 -6.96 -21.02
N LYS A 229 14.09 -7.43 -21.48
CA LYS A 229 14.19 -8.41 -22.57
C LYS A 229 13.83 -9.83 -22.09
N ASN A 230 13.96 -10.05 -20.79
CA ASN A 230 13.72 -11.32 -20.12
C ASN A 230 12.34 -11.40 -19.45
N TYR A 231 11.43 -10.46 -19.74
CA TYR A 231 10.09 -10.45 -19.15
C TYR A 231 9.36 -11.79 -19.40
N GLY A 232 8.91 -12.42 -18.32
CA GLY A 232 8.23 -13.72 -18.34
C GLY A 232 9.15 -14.94 -18.45
N LYS A 233 10.48 -14.77 -18.37
CA LYS A 233 11.46 -15.86 -18.54
C LYS A 233 11.40 -16.90 -17.42
N TYR A 234 11.31 -16.46 -16.17
CA TYR A 234 11.36 -17.32 -14.99
C TYR A 234 9.95 -17.72 -14.52
N GLU A 235 9.05 -16.76 -14.46
CA GLU A 235 7.63 -16.97 -14.15
C GLU A 235 6.73 -16.14 -15.07
N GLU A 236 5.52 -16.64 -15.31
CA GLU A 236 4.56 -15.99 -16.20
C GLU A 236 4.25 -14.57 -15.73
N GLY A 237 4.60 -13.58 -16.56
CA GLY A 237 4.31 -12.18 -16.31
C GLY A 237 5.11 -11.52 -15.18
N ASN A 238 6.21 -12.14 -14.74
CA ASN A 238 7.00 -11.71 -13.56
C ASN A 238 6.13 -11.69 -12.29
N GLU A 239 5.21 -12.65 -12.17
CA GLU A 239 4.32 -12.82 -11.02
C GLU A 239 4.53 -14.20 -10.39
N MET A 240 5.22 -14.24 -9.25
CA MET A 240 5.40 -15.45 -8.45
C MET A 240 4.44 -15.43 -7.26
N PHE A 241 3.69 -16.51 -7.06
CA PHE A 241 2.67 -16.57 -6.02
C PHE A 241 3.21 -17.17 -4.72
N PHE A 242 2.55 -16.88 -3.59
CA PHE A 242 3.00 -17.31 -2.27
C PHE A 242 3.24 -18.82 -2.12
N LYS A 243 2.44 -19.64 -2.80
CA LYS A 243 2.66 -21.10 -2.81
C LYS A 243 4.02 -21.48 -3.37
N GLU A 244 4.38 -20.94 -4.54
CA GLU A 244 5.66 -21.19 -5.20
C GLU A 244 6.82 -20.59 -4.41
N PHE A 245 6.66 -19.36 -3.93
CA PHE A 245 7.68 -18.72 -3.11
C PHE A 245 7.92 -19.46 -1.78
N ASN A 246 6.87 -19.99 -1.13
CA ASN A 246 7.03 -20.81 0.06
C ASN A 246 7.77 -22.12 -0.23
N GLN A 247 7.55 -22.73 -1.40
CA GLN A 247 8.29 -23.92 -1.83
C GLN A 247 9.78 -23.59 -1.99
N TYR A 248 10.10 -22.48 -2.65
CA TYR A 248 11.47 -21.98 -2.76
C TYR A 248 12.12 -21.77 -1.38
N LEU A 249 11.47 -21.04 -0.47
CA LEU A 249 11.99 -20.80 0.88
C LEU A 249 12.25 -22.10 1.64
N THR A 250 11.38 -23.09 1.46
CA THR A 250 11.52 -24.40 2.12
C THR A 250 12.69 -25.18 1.53
N SER A 251 12.85 -25.18 0.21
CA SER A 251 13.91 -25.96 -0.46
C SER A 251 15.29 -25.32 -0.37
N ALA A 252 15.38 -24.00 -0.55
CA ALA A 252 16.63 -23.27 -0.61
C ALA A 252 17.17 -22.89 0.78
N LEU A 253 16.27 -22.43 1.67
CA LEU A 253 16.65 -21.82 2.94
C LEU A 253 16.19 -22.63 4.16
N ASN A 254 15.44 -23.72 3.97
CA ASN A 254 14.86 -24.54 5.04
C ASN A 254 14.00 -23.72 6.03
N ILE A 255 13.26 -22.74 5.51
CA ILE A 255 12.33 -21.89 6.28
C ILE A 255 10.97 -21.81 5.58
N THR A 256 9.96 -21.29 6.29
CA THR A 256 8.62 -21.09 5.71
C THR A 256 8.28 -19.63 5.55
N LEU A 257 7.49 -19.31 4.52
CA LEU A 257 6.93 -17.99 4.27
C LEU A 257 6.17 -17.45 5.50
N GLU A 258 5.44 -18.32 6.18
CA GLU A 258 4.65 -17.96 7.36
C GLU A 258 5.55 -17.46 8.49
N SER A 259 6.57 -18.25 8.87
CA SER A 259 7.43 -17.96 10.01
C SER A 259 8.44 -16.84 9.75
N SER A 260 8.96 -16.71 8.52
CA SER A 260 10.00 -15.73 8.23
C SER A 260 9.46 -14.36 7.82
N ILE A 261 8.38 -14.31 7.03
CA ILE A 261 7.94 -13.08 6.36
C ILE A 261 6.52 -12.69 6.75
N LEU A 262 5.54 -13.61 6.72
CA LEU A 262 4.13 -13.24 6.93
C LEU A 262 3.84 -12.75 8.35
N LEU A 263 4.53 -13.25 9.38
CA LEU A 263 4.38 -12.73 10.74
C LEU A 263 4.69 -11.22 10.81
N GLN A 264 5.77 -10.78 10.15
CA GLN A 264 6.15 -9.37 10.07
C GLN A 264 5.14 -8.58 9.22
N ILE A 265 4.71 -9.11 8.08
CA ILE A 265 3.67 -8.48 7.23
C ILE A 265 2.37 -8.25 8.03
N LYS A 266 1.89 -9.26 8.75
CA LYS A 266 0.67 -9.17 9.59
C LYS A 266 0.82 -8.10 10.67
N HIS A 267 1.98 -8.05 11.33
CA HIS A 267 2.29 -7.04 12.34
C HIS A 267 2.26 -5.63 11.76
N ILE A 268 2.93 -5.40 10.63
CA ILE A 268 2.99 -4.10 9.95
C ILE A 268 1.58 -3.64 9.53
N ILE A 269 0.81 -4.52 8.88
CA ILE A 269 -0.56 -4.21 8.44
C ILE A 269 -1.42 -3.78 9.64
N ARG A 270 -1.38 -4.55 10.74
CA ARG A 270 -2.14 -4.23 11.95
C ARG A 270 -1.76 -2.87 12.50
N ASN A 271 -0.47 -2.60 12.70
CA ASN A 271 -0.01 -1.32 13.25
C ASN A 271 -0.44 -0.13 12.37
N CYS A 272 -0.27 -0.24 11.04
CA CYS A 272 -0.67 0.81 10.11
C CYS A 272 -2.18 1.10 10.11
N LEU A 273 -3.02 0.07 10.20
CA LEU A 273 -4.47 0.23 10.14
C LEU A 273 -5.07 0.64 11.49
N LEU A 274 -4.53 0.16 12.60
CA LEU A 274 -4.95 0.55 13.94
C LEU A 274 -4.57 2.02 14.23
N SER A 275 -3.39 2.48 13.79
CA SER A 275 -2.95 3.86 14.00
C SER A 275 -3.86 4.90 13.33
N VAL A 276 -4.62 4.51 12.30
CA VAL A 276 -5.56 5.38 11.58
C VAL A 276 -7.02 5.13 11.92
N GLU A 277 -7.34 4.07 12.67
CA GLU A 277 -8.70 3.68 13.03
C GLU A 277 -9.51 4.82 13.65
N PRO A 278 -9.01 5.52 14.69
CA PRO A 278 -9.79 6.58 15.34
C PRO A 278 -10.16 7.72 14.39
N ALA A 279 -9.36 7.92 13.33
CA ALA A 279 -9.54 9.00 12.37
C ALA A 279 -10.47 8.64 11.20
N ILE A 280 -10.66 7.35 10.90
CA ILE A 280 -11.38 6.93 9.68
C ILE A 280 -12.57 6.00 9.95
N SER A 281 -12.69 5.39 11.14
CA SER A 281 -13.77 4.44 11.45
C SER A 281 -15.17 5.03 11.25
N THR A 282 -16.08 4.21 10.70
CA THR A 282 -17.47 4.60 10.40
C THR A 282 -18.48 4.07 11.40
N LYS A 283 -18.04 3.47 12.51
CA LYS A 283 -18.88 2.80 13.51
C LYS A 283 -20.06 3.66 14.01
N HIS A 284 -19.86 4.97 14.11
CA HIS A 284 -20.86 5.94 14.59
C HIS A 284 -21.31 6.94 13.53
N LEU A 285 -21.04 6.66 12.25
CA LEU A 285 -21.46 7.50 11.13
C LEU A 285 -22.82 7.04 10.57
N PRO A 286 -23.56 7.92 9.89
CA PRO A 286 -24.86 7.58 9.30
C PRO A 286 -24.71 6.73 8.02
N TYR A 287 -23.49 6.44 7.59
CA TYR A 287 -23.15 5.50 6.52
C TYR A 287 -21.99 4.62 6.98
N GLN A 288 -21.77 3.51 6.28
CA GLN A 288 -20.69 2.58 6.56
C GLN A 288 -19.66 2.54 5.42
N SER A 289 -18.42 2.20 5.75
CA SER A 289 -17.34 2.02 4.78
C SER A 289 -16.73 0.63 4.87
N PHE A 290 -16.23 0.13 3.76
CA PHE A 290 -15.22 -0.92 3.70
C PHE A 290 -14.16 -0.48 2.69
N GLN A 291 -12.95 -1.02 2.73
CA GLN A 291 -11.96 -0.70 1.70
C GLN A 291 -10.97 -1.85 1.50
N LEU A 292 -10.60 -2.06 0.24
CA LEU A 292 -9.50 -2.94 -0.15
C LEU A 292 -8.21 -2.11 -0.30
N PHE A 293 -7.18 -2.50 0.43
CA PHE A 293 -5.83 -1.95 0.37
C PHE A 293 -4.86 -2.93 -0.27
N GLY A 294 -3.84 -2.42 -0.97
CA GLY A 294 -2.71 -3.21 -1.44
C GLY A 294 -1.43 -2.76 -0.77
N PHE A 295 -0.92 -3.54 0.17
CA PHE A 295 0.33 -3.26 0.86
C PHE A 295 1.51 -3.81 0.04
N ASP A 296 2.54 -2.99 -0.12
CA ASP A 296 3.77 -3.34 -0.82
C ASP A 296 4.94 -3.43 0.15
N PHE A 297 5.64 -4.55 0.09
CA PHE A 297 6.78 -4.85 0.94
C PHE A 297 8.03 -5.16 0.13
N MET A 298 9.17 -4.87 0.73
CA MET A 298 10.46 -5.46 0.38
C MET A 298 10.88 -6.40 1.50
N VAL A 299 11.77 -7.33 1.17
CA VAL A 299 12.43 -8.22 2.12
C VAL A 299 13.92 -8.13 1.84
N ASP A 300 14.72 -7.91 2.87
CA ASP A 300 16.19 -7.89 2.76
C ASP A 300 16.80 -9.29 2.91
N GLU A 301 18.13 -9.36 2.87
CA GLU A 301 18.90 -10.61 2.96
C GLU A 301 18.72 -11.29 4.32
N GLU A 302 18.52 -10.53 5.40
CA GLU A 302 18.22 -11.02 6.73
C GLU A 302 16.74 -11.40 6.92
N LEU A 303 15.95 -11.41 5.84
CA LEU A 303 14.52 -11.71 5.82
C LEU A 303 13.66 -10.73 6.64
N LYS A 304 14.18 -9.54 6.91
CA LYS A 304 13.42 -8.46 7.53
C LYS A 304 12.53 -7.79 6.50
N VAL A 305 11.28 -7.57 6.89
CA VAL A 305 10.24 -7.02 6.02
C VAL A 305 10.17 -5.51 6.17
N TRP A 306 10.19 -4.82 5.03
CA TRP A 306 10.11 -3.37 4.95
C TRP A 306 8.85 -2.93 4.22
N LEU A 307 8.02 -2.08 4.84
CA LEU A 307 6.90 -1.44 4.16
C LEU A 307 7.42 -0.40 3.16
N ILE A 308 6.91 -0.45 1.94
CA ILE A 308 7.28 0.49 0.87
C ILE A 308 6.16 1.50 0.62
N GLU A 309 4.93 1.01 0.48
CA GLU A 309 3.76 1.85 0.24
C GLU A 309 2.46 1.08 0.52
N VAL A 310 1.38 1.85 0.72
CA VAL A 310 0.02 1.33 0.81
C VAL A 310 -0.79 1.91 -0.35
N ASN A 311 -1.43 1.06 -1.13
CA ASN A 311 -2.26 1.46 -2.26
C ASN A 311 -3.74 1.45 -1.84
N GLY A 312 -4.40 2.61 -1.90
CA GLY A 312 -5.82 2.73 -1.56
C GLY A 312 -6.80 2.27 -2.66
N ALA A 313 -6.29 1.94 -3.84
CA ALA A 313 -7.06 1.44 -4.98
C ALA A 313 -6.24 0.38 -5.75
N PRO A 314 -5.97 -0.79 -5.13
CA PRO A 314 -5.11 -1.79 -5.73
C PRO A 314 -5.79 -2.50 -6.91
N ALA A 315 -5.00 -2.84 -7.93
CA ALA A 315 -5.36 -3.89 -8.87
C ALA A 315 -5.06 -5.27 -8.26
N CYS A 316 -5.71 -6.31 -8.78
CA CYS A 316 -5.46 -7.70 -8.42
C CYS A 316 -4.67 -8.39 -9.55
N ALA A 317 -3.97 -9.49 -9.24
CA ALA A 317 -3.40 -10.36 -10.27
C ALA A 317 -4.53 -11.11 -10.99
N GLN A 318 -4.40 -11.33 -12.30
CA GLN A 318 -5.47 -11.91 -13.13
C GLN A 318 -6.00 -13.24 -12.54
N LYS A 319 -5.09 -14.09 -12.06
CA LYS A 319 -5.37 -15.42 -11.48
C LYS A 319 -6.15 -15.37 -10.16
N LEU A 320 -6.08 -14.27 -9.42
CA LEU A 320 -6.64 -14.13 -8.07
C LEU A 320 -7.96 -13.35 -8.04
N TYR A 321 -8.35 -12.71 -9.15
CA TYR A 321 -9.52 -11.81 -9.18
C TYR A 321 -10.82 -12.47 -8.71
N ALA A 322 -11.13 -13.67 -9.20
CA ALA A 322 -12.41 -14.31 -8.95
C ALA A 322 -12.62 -14.57 -7.44
N GLU A 323 -11.64 -15.19 -6.77
CA GLU A 323 -11.71 -15.52 -5.35
C GLU A 323 -11.65 -14.26 -4.48
N LEU A 324 -10.74 -13.31 -4.79
CA LEU A 324 -10.65 -12.05 -4.04
C LEU A 324 -11.96 -11.25 -4.12
N CYS A 325 -12.53 -11.10 -5.32
CA CYS A 325 -13.80 -10.39 -5.49
C CYS A 325 -14.96 -11.09 -4.79
N GLN A 326 -15.02 -12.42 -4.85
CA GLN A 326 -16.06 -13.18 -4.15
C GLN A 326 -15.97 -12.98 -2.64
N GLY A 327 -14.77 -13.09 -2.06
CA GLY A 327 -14.62 -12.89 -0.62
C GLY A 327 -14.85 -11.43 -0.17
N ILE A 328 -14.64 -10.43 -1.04
CA ILE A 328 -15.10 -9.05 -0.76
C ILE A 328 -16.62 -8.98 -0.69
N VAL A 329 -17.33 -9.64 -1.61
CA VAL A 329 -18.80 -9.71 -1.57
C VAL A 329 -19.25 -10.37 -0.26
N ASP A 330 -18.69 -11.54 0.06
CA ASP A 330 -19.08 -12.32 1.23
C ASP A 330 -18.82 -11.56 2.55
N ILE A 331 -17.61 -11.00 2.72
CA ILE A 331 -17.19 -10.36 3.97
C ILE A 331 -17.74 -8.94 4.10
N ALA A 332 -17.61 -8.10 3.07
CA ALA A 332 -17.86 -6.67 3.21
C ALA A 332 -19.26 -6.25 2.77
N ILE A 333 -19.88 -6.95 1.82
CA ILE A 333 -21.17 -6.56 1.24
C ILE A 333 -22.31 -7.37 1.87
N SER A 334 -22.22 -8.70 1.83
CA SER A 334 -23.26 -9.61 2.33
C SER A 334 -23.42 -9.57 3.85
N SER A 335 -22.38 -9.16 4.58
CA SER A 335 -22.49 -8.91 6.03
C SER A 335 -23.39 -7.71 6.37
N VAL A 336 -23.57 -6.77 5.44
CA VAL A 336 -24.47 -5.61 5.58
C VAL A 336 -25.80 -5.86 4.88
N PHE A 337 -25.75 -6.50 3.71
CA PHE A 337 -26.90 -6.76 2.84
C PHE A 337 -27.00 -8.27 2.57
N PRO A 338 -27.51 -9.05 3.54
CA PRO A 338 -27.58 -10.51 3.39
C PRO A 338 -28.45 -10.89 2.18
N PRO A 339 -28.06 -11.92 1.41
CA PRO A 339 -28.91 -12.43 0.33
C PRO A 339 -30.24 -12.94 0.90
N PRO A 340 -31.34 -12.83 0.14
CA PRO A 340 -32.69 -13.21 0.60
C PRO A 340 -32.83 -14.69 1.01
N ASP A 341 -31.94 -15.57 0.53
CA ASP A 341 -32.04 -17.02 0.70
C ASP A 341 -30.99 -17.61 1.68
N VAL A 342 -30.30 -16.78 2.48
CA VAL A 342 -29.23 -17.24 3.39
C VAL A 342 -29.57 -16.92 4.84
N GLU A 343 -30.05 -17.92 5.59
CA GLU A 343 -30.48 -17.78 6.99
C GLU A 343 -29.34 -17.86 8.04
N GLN A 344 -28.06 -17.98 7.64
CA GLN A 344 -26.96 -18.09 8.61
C GLN A 344 -25.73 -17.26 8.20
N PRO A 345 -24.96 -16.72 9.17
CA PRO A 345 -23.71 -16.02 8.86
C PRO A 345 -22.75 -17.03 8.24
N GLN A 346 -22.27 -16.74 7.03
CA GLN A 346 -21.20 -17.51 6.42
C GLN A 346 -20.00 -17.53 7.37
N THR A 347 -19.53 -18.74 7.72
CA THR A 347 -18.18 -18.95 8.27
C THR A 347 -17.18 -18.12 7.49
N GLN A 348 -16.20 -17.51 8.17
CA GLN A 348 -15.14 -16.70 7.51
C GLN A 348 -14.69 -17.39 6.22
N PRO A 349 -14.72 -16.71 5.05
CA PRO A 349 -14.32 -17.36 3.83
C PRO A 349 -12.90 -17.87 4.00
N ALA A 350 -12.67 -19.12 3.60
CA ALA A 350 -11.39 -19.80 3.76
C ALA A 350 -10.22 -18.99 3.19
N ALA A 351 -10.48 -18.06 2.26
CA ALA A 351 -9.49 -17.26 1.55
C ALA A 351 -8.89 -16.08 2.34
N PHE A 352 -9.45 -15.71 3.49
CA PHE A 352 -8.93 -14.60 4.31
C PHE A 352 -8.44 -15.05 5.69
N ILE A 353 -7.46 -14.31 6.22
CA ILE A 353 -6.96 -14.41 7.58
C ILE A 353 -7.41 -13.14 8.30
N LYS A 354 -8.27 -13.28 9.31
CA LYS A 354 -8.60 -12.15 10.18
C LYS A 354 -7.39 -11.83 11.04
N LEU A 355 -6.91 -10.59 10.96
CA LEU A 355 -5.69 -10.16 11.63
C LEU A 355 -5.95 -9.79 13.08
#